data_AF-A0A8S2LST1-F1
#
_entry.id   AF-A0A8S2LST1-F1
#
_cell.length_a   1.000
_cell.length_b   1.000
_cell.length_c   1.000
_cell.angle_alpha   90.00
_cell.angle_beta   90.00
_cell.angle_gamma   90.00
#
_symmetry.space_group_name_H-M   'P 1'
#
loop_
_entity.id
_entity.type
_entity.pdbx_description
1 polymer ?
#
loop_
_entity_poly.entity_id
_entity_poly.type
_entity_poly.pdbx_seq_one_letter_code
_entity_poly.pdbx_strand_id
1 'polypeptide(L)'
;MTKYVSKIQLIRPPNYTQFLPIVLIITAIFLLFYIKRETPKIVYSPIIWGIITVGLVCYYISGQTWNRINKPPFTSQRKTDMGLFADDSNMQYVAETYIVRKHTISIDISSIMAFVGLVTVVVLFSLILSIFRSKYQGYPYSFLIK
;
A
#
# COMPACT_ATOMS: atom_id res chain seq x y z
N MET A 1 -3.13 -50.98 29.43
CA MET A 1 -3.41 -49.55 29.70
C MET A 1 -2.10 -48.77 29.63
N THR A 2 -1.68 -48.36 28.44
CA THR A 2 -0.44 -47.60 28.22
C THR A 2 -0.79 -46.12 28.02
N LYS A 3 -0.25 -45.29 28.90
CA LYS A 3 -0.54 -43.85 29.05
C LYS A 3 -0.25 -43.07 27.77
N TYR A 4 -1.22 -42.28 27.31
CA TYR A 4 -1.01 -41.20 26.35
C TYR A 4 -0.17 -40.11 27.01
N VAL A 5 1.16 -40.14 26.81
CA VAL A 5 2.04 -39.07 27.26
C VAL A 5 1.91 -37.92 26.26
N SER A 6 1.20 -36.87 26.66
CA SER A 6 1.10 -35.61 25.91
C SER A 6 2.50 -35.02 25.70
N LYS A 7 2.97 -34.94 24.45
CA LYS A 7 4.20 -34.25 24.09
C LYS A 7 4.03 -32.75 24.34
N ILE A 8 4.67 -32.23 25.39
CA ILE A 8 4.76 -30.79 25.65
C ILE A 8 5.77 -30.21 24.66
N GLN A 9 5.33 -29.31 23.77
CA GLN A 9 6.23 -28.64 22.83
C GLN A 9 7.00 -27.54 23.58
N LEU A 10 8.31 -27.73 23.76
CA LEU A 10 9.20 -26.71 24.27
C LEU A 10 9.36 -25.60 23.22
N ILE A 11 8.62 -24.51 23.40
CA ILE A 11 8.77 -23.29 22.59
C ILE A 11 10.03 -22.57 23.09
N ARG A 12 10.98 -22.32 22.19
CA ARG A 12 12.16 -21.50 22.53
C ARG A 12 11.69 -20.08 22.88
N PRO A 13 12.22 -19.46 23.95
CA PRO A 13 11.82 -18.12 24.31
C PRO A 13 12.08 -17.17 23.12
N PRO A 14 11.11 -16.31 22.77
CA PRO A 14 11.28 -15.37 21.68
C PRO A 14 12.49 -14.47 21.94
N ASN A 15 13.34 -14.31 20.93
CA ASN A 15 14.54 -13.48 21.04
C ASN A 15 14.15 -12.00 20.91
N TYR A 16 14.04 -11.31 22.05
CA TYR A 16 13.70 -9.89 22.12
C TYR A 16 14.81 -8.94 21.62
N THR A 17 16.04 -9.44 21.45
CA THR A 17 17.18 -8.65 20.95
C THR A 17 16.92 -8.09 19.55
N GLN A 18 16.07 -8.74 18.75
CA GLN A 18 15.68 -8.25 17.42
C GLN A 18 14.80 -6.99 17.47
N PHE A 19 14.10 -6.75 18.58
CA PHE A 19 13.24 -5.57 18.75
C PHE A 19 13.98 -4.36 19.33
N LEU A 20 15.09 -4.58 20.04
CA LEU A 20 15.91 -3.51 20.63
C LEU A 20 16.29 -2.39 19.65
N PRO A 21 16.84 -2.66 18.45
CA PRO A 21 17.23 -1.58 17.54
C PRO A 21 16.03 -0.76 17.07
N ILE A 22 14.86 -1.39 16.89
CA ILE A 22 13.63 -0.72 16.45
C ILE A 22 13.17 0.26 17.53
N VAL A 23 13.14 -0.18 18.80
CA VAL A 23 12.77 0.67 19.93
C VAL A 23 13.74 1.85 20.05
N LEU A 24 15.04 1.61 19.91
CA LEU A 24 16.06 2.67 19.97
C LEU A 24 15.86 3.71 18.86
N ILE A 25 15.62 3.29 17.62
CA ILE A 25 15.37 4.19 16.49
C ILE A 25 14.12 5.04 16.74
N ILE A 26 13.03 4.42 17.20
CA ILE A 26 11.78 5.13 17.51
C ILE A 26 12.04 6.18 18.60
N THR A 27 12.70 5.81 19.70
CA THR A 27 13.02 6.75 20.78
C THR A 27 13.94 7.89 20.33
N ALA A 28 14.91 7.62 19.46
CA ALA A 28 15.81 8.64 18.91
C ALA A 28 15.06 9.63 18.01
N ILE A 29 14.12 9.14 17.18
CA ILE A 29 13.27 9.98 16.34
C ILE A 29 12.40 10.90 17.21
N PHE A 30 11.73 10.37 18.23
CA PHE A 30 10.93 11.18 19.17
C PHE A 30 11.78 12.21 19.92
N LEU A 31 12.99 11.86 20.32
CA LEU A 31 13.93 12.80 20.97
C LEU A 31 14.35 13.93 20.03
N LEU A 32 14.67 13.62 18.76
CA LEU A 32 15.00 14.61 17.75
C LEU A 32 13.82 15.56 17.49
N PHE A 33 12.59 15.04 17.43
CA PHE A 33 11.37 15.84 17.35
C PHE A 33 11.15 16.69 18.61
N TYR A 34 11.47 16.17 19.80
CA TYR A 34 11.34 16.91 21.06
C TYR A 34 12.31 18.10 21.14
N ILE A 35 13.55 17.93 20.67
CA ILE A 35 14.57 19.00 20.63
C ILE A 35 14.21 20.06 19.58
N LYS A 36 13.76 19.65 18.39
CA LYS A 36 13.25 20.56 17.36
C LYS A 36 11.79 20.95 17.67
N ARG A 37 11.58 21.83 18.65
CA ARG A 37 10.28 22.39 19.09
C ARG A 37 9.42 23.05 17.99
N GLU A 38 9.92 23.19 16.76
CA GLU A 38 9.14 23.71 15.64
C GLU A 38 8.02 22.72 15.26
N THR A 39 6.79 23.21 15.15
CA THR A 39 5.62 22.36 14.83
C THR A 39 5.90 21.54 13.56
N PRO A 40 5.96 20.19 13.64
CA PRO A 40 6.28 19.39 12.48
C PRO A 40 5.08 19.35 11.55
N LYS A 41 5.00 20.33 10.63
CA LYS A 41 3.94 20.43 9.59
C LYS A 41 3.79 19.12 8.78
N ILE A 42 4.87 18.34 8.72
CA ILE A 42 4.95 17.01 8.10
C ILE A 42 4.09 15.98 8.86
N VAL A 43 4.12 15.97 10.20
CA VAL A 43 3.39 15.00 11.03
C VAL A 43 1.89 15.27 11.00
N TYR A 44 1.47 16.53 10.82
CA TYR A 44 0.04 16.88 10.75
C TYR A 44 -0.54 16.83 9.34
N SER A 45 0.27 16.56 8.32
CA SER A 45 -0.21 16.52 6.93
C SER A 45 -1.03 15.25 6.69
N PRO A 46 -2.34 15.34 6.36
CA PRO A 46 -3.17 14.16 6.09
C PRO A 46 -2.71 13.39 4.84
N ILE A 47 -2.02 14.07 3.91
CA ILE A 47 -1.49 13.47 2.69
C ILE A 47 -0.41 12.44 3.01
N ILE A 48 0.48 12.74 3.95
CA ILE A 48 1.57 11.83 4.32
C ILE A 48 1.02 10.56 4.97
N TRP A 49 0.05 10.71 5.88
CA TRP A 49 -0.62 9.56 6.48
C TRP A 49 -1.39 8.74 5.45
N GLY A 50 -2.03 9.39 4.47
CA GLY A 50 -2.68 8.71 3.35
C GLY A 50 -1.71 7.88 2.50
N ILE A 51 -0.53 8.43 2.18
CA ILE A 51 0.50 7.69 1.43
C ILE A 51 1.00 6.48 2.23
N ILE A 52 1.20 6.65 3.54
CA ILE A 52 1.66 5.56 4.43
C ILE A 52 0.62 4.45 4.52
N THR A 53 -0.67 4.78 4.71
CA THR A 53 -1.74 3.78 4.84
C THR A 53 -1.93 3.01 3.54
N VAL A 54 -1.98 3.68 2.40
CA VAL A 54 -2.06 3.02 1.08
C VAL A 54 -0.84 2.13 0.84
N GLY A 55 0.37 2.63 1.13
CA GLY A 55 1.59 1.85 1.01
C GLY A 55 1.58 0.57 1.85
N LEU A 56 1.06 0.62 3.08
CA LEU A 56 0.91 -0.55 3.94
C LEU A 56 -0.12 -1.54 3.39
N VAL A 57 -1.28 -1.06 2.91
CA VAL A 57 -2.31 -1.91 2.31
C VAL A 57 -1.74 -2.66 1.10
N CYS A 58 -1.08 -1.95 0.17
CA CYS A 58 -0.45 -2.58 -0.99
C CYS A 58 0.67 -3.56 -0.60
N TYR A 59 1.43 -3.25 0.46
CA TYR A 59 2.45 -4.17 1.00
C TYR A 59 1.82 -5.48 1.48
N TYR A 60 0.71 -5.43 2.22
CA TYR A 60 0.05 -6.64 2.73
C TYR A 60 -0.70 -7.41 1.64
N ILE A 61 -1.35 -6.74 0.69
CA ILE A 61 -1.99 -7.38 -0.47
C ILE A 61 -0.96 -8.13 -1.34
N SER A 62 0.27 -7.63 -1.45
CA SER A 62 1.32 -8.26 -2.27
C SER A 62 1.82 -9.63 -1.79
N GLY A 63 1.34 -10.17 -0.66
CA GLY A 63 1.72 -11.52 -0.19
C GLY A 63 2.93 -11.60 0.74
N GLN A 64 3.36 -10.47 1.34
CA GLN A 64 4.56 -10.43 2.20
C GLN A 64 4.49 -11.32 3.43
N THR A 65 3.29 -11.55 3.96
CA THR A 65 3.07 -12.46 5.08
C THR A 65 3.36 -13.91 4.68
N TRP A 66 2.98 -14.31 3.46
CA TRP A 66 3.28 -15.63 2.94
C TRP A 66 4.79 -15.83 2.79
N ASN A 67 5.52 -14.83 2.27
CA ASN A 67 6.99 -14.85 2.21
C ASN A 67 7.63 -14.98 3.59
N ARG A 68 7.11 -14.28 4.60
CA ARG A 68 7.64 -14.31 5.97
C ARG A 68 7.51 -15.71 6.60
N ILE A 69 6.41 -16.40 6.34
CA ILE A 69 6.12 -17.73 6.91
C ILE A 69 6.89 -18.82 6.16
N ASN A 70 6.78 -18.84 4.83
CA ASN A 70 7.25 -19.96 4.02
C ASN A 70 8.72 -19.84 3.60
N LYS A 71 9.29 -18.62 3.65
CA LYS A 71 10.68 -18.33 3.28
C LYS A 71 11.08 -18.95 1.92
N PRO A 72 10.30 -18.68 0.85
CA PRO A 72 10.62 -19.16 -0.49
C PRO A 72 11.99 -18.61 -0.96
N PRO A 73 12.65 -19.26 -1.94
CA PRO A 73 13.83 -18.68 -2.57
C PRO A 73 13.47 -17.39 -3.32
N PHE A 74 14.47 -16.54 -3.58
CA PHE A 74 14.25 -15.25 -4.24
C PHE A 74 13.86 -15.42 -5.72
N THR A 75 14.49 -16.36 -6.42
CA THR A 75 14.20 -16.77 -7.80
C THR A 75 14.21 -18.30 -7.91
N SER A 76 13.60 -18.81 -8.98
CA SER A 76 13.78 -20.21 -9.37
C SER A 76 15.23 -20.44 -9.78
N GLN A 77 15.90 -21.40 -9.14
CA GLN A 77 17.21 -21.88 -9.56
C GLN A 77 17.01 -23.07 -10.51
N ARG A 78 16.73 -22.79 -11.79
CA ARG A 78 16.79 -23.82 -12.83
C ARG A 78 18.23 -24.00 -13.29
N LYS A 79 18.58 -25.20 -13.73
CA LYS A 79 19.95 -25.54 -14.17
C LYS A 79 20.45 -24.70 -15.36
N THR A 80 19.57 -24.04 -16.10
CA THR A 80 19.90 -23.30 -17.33
C THR A 80 19.38 -21.87 -17.37
N ASP A 81 18.37 -21.49 -16.57
CA ASP A 81 17.78 -20.14 -16.56
C ASP A 81 17.22 -19.77 -15.18
N MET A 82 17.26 -18.47 -14.84
CA MET A 82 16.60 -17.95 -13.64
C MET A 82 15.13 -17.63 -13.93
N GLY A 83 14.22 -18.44 -13.39
CA GLY A 83 12.78 -18.18 -13.45
C GLY A 83 12.35 -17.15 -12.40
N LEU A 84 11.67 -16.09 -12.82
CA LEU A 84 11.12 -15.06 -11.93
C LEU A 84 9.77 -15.43 -11.34
N PHE A 85 9.04 -16.36 -11.96
CA PHE A 85 7.70 -16.79 -11.57
C PHE A 85 7.68 -18.26 -11.15
N ALA A 86 6.89 -18.56 -10.13
CA ALA A 86 6.65 -19.88 -9.60
C ALA A 86 5.75 -20.67 -10.56
N ASP A 87 6.14 -21.92 -10.82
CA ASP A 87 5.41 -22.80 -11.72
C ASP A 87 4.11 -23.34 -11.09
N ASP A 88 4.01 -23.34 -9.75
CA ASP A 88 2.84 -23.81 -9.00
C ASP A 88 2.07 -22.62 -8.41
N SER A 89 0.73 -22.67 -8.53
CA SER A 89 -0.24 -21.73 -7.97
C SER A 89 -0.14 -21.54 -6.45
N ASN A 90 0.33 -22.55 -5.71
CA ASN A 90 0.48 -22.47 -4.25
C ASN A 90 1.82 -21.88 -3.81
N MET A 91 2.77 -21.73 -4.73
CA MET A 91 4.11 -21.22 -4.48
C MET A 91 4.23 -19.82 -5.06
N GLN A 92 5.05 -18.98 -4.41
CA GLN A 92 5.36 -17.65 -4.90
C GLN A 92 6.84 -17.35 -4.64
N TYR A 93 7.53 -16.71 -5.57
CA TYR A 93 8.88 -16.22 -5.30
C TYR A 93 8.87 -14.81 -4.70
N VAL A 94 9.93 -14.47 -3.98
CA VAL A 94 10.08 -13.13 -3.41
C VAL A 94 10.12 -12.08 -4.52
N ALA A 95 10.78 -12.36 -5.64
CA ALA A 95 10.80 -11.47 -6.81
C ALA A 95 9.39 -11.15 -7.33
N GLU A 96 8.48 -12.14 -7.37
CA GLU A 96 7.10 -11.93 -7.82
C GLU A 96 6.34 -10.96 -6.93
N THR A 97 6.47 -11.08 -5.61
CA THR A 97 5.76 -10.17 -4.69
C THR A 97 6.18 -8.71 -4.88
N TYR A 98 7.43 -8.44 -5.27
CA TYR A 98 7.88 -7.08 -5.59
C TYR A 98 7.27 -6.57 -6.90
N ILE A 99 7.18 -7.43 -7.92
CA ILE A 99 6.56 -7.10 -9.20
C ILE A 99 5.06 -6.82 -9.01
N VAL A 100 4.36 -7.68 -8.27
CA VAL A 100 2.93 -7.51 -7.93
C VAL A 100 2.71 -6.21 -7.17
N ARG A 101 3.50 -5.94 -6.12
CA ARG A 101 3.37 -4.70 -5.34
C ARG A 101 3.54 -3.46 -6.21
N LYS A 102 4.54 -3.45 -7.09
CA LYS A 102 4.76 -2.33 -8.04
C LYS A 102 3.55 -2.14 -8.96
N HIS A 103 3.00 -3.23 -9.48
CA HIS A 103 1.88 -3.18 -10.42
C HIS A 103 0.60 -2.68 -9.74
N THR A 104 0.28 -3.18 -8.54
CA THR A 104 -0.89 -2.72 -7.76
C THR A 104 -0.84 -1.22 -7.47
N ILE A 105 0.31 -0.73 -7.00
CA ILE A 105 0.50 0.72 -6.74
C ILE A 105 0.28 1.54 -8.02
N SER A 106 0.75 1.04 -9.17
CA SER A 106 0.56 1.72 -10.46
C SER A 106 -0.91 1.79 -10.88
N ILE A 107 -1.68 0.73 -10.63
CA ILE A 107 -3.11 0.68 -10.97
C ILE A 107 -3.90 1.65 -10.10
N ASP A 108 -3.60 1.71 -8.80
CA ASP A 108 -4.31 2.58 -7.86
C ASP A 108 -4.14 4.06 -8.24
N ILE A 109 -2.92 4.46 -8.61
CA ILE A 109 -2.62 5.83 -9.06
C ILE A 109 -3.37 6.16 -10.35
N SER A 110 -3.40 5.22 -11.31
CA SER A 110 -4.11 5.41 -12.57
C SER A 110 -5.63 5.56 -12.36
N SER A 111 -6.20 4.75 -11.46
CA SER A 111 -7.61 4.76 -11.14
C SER A 111 -8.05 6.09 -10.50
N ILE A 112 -7.24 6.63 -9.59
CA ILE A 112 -7.48 7.94 -8.97
C ILE A 112 -7.43 9.04 -10.03
N MET A 113 -6.44 9.02 -10.92
CA MET A 113 -6.32 10.02 -11.98
C MET A 113 -7.48 9.97 -12.98
N ALA A 114 -7.97 8.77 -13.32
CA ALA A 114 -9.13 8.59 -14.18
C ALA A 114 -10.41 9.14 -13.54
N PHE A 115 -10.62 8.89 -12.24
CA PHE A 115 -11.77 9.42 -11.51
C PHE A 115 -11.73 10.96 -11.42
N VAL A 116 -10.57 11.53 -11.09
CA VAL A 116 -10.37 12.98 -11.07
C VAL A 116 -10.63 13.59 -12.45
N GLY A 117 -10.11 12.96 -13.52
CA GLY A 117 -10.35 13.40 -14.89
C GLY A 117 -11.82 13.40 -15.28
N LEU A 118 -12.57 12.36 -14.91
CA LEU A 118 -14.00 12.27 -15.18
C LEU A 118 -14.77 13.39 -14.47
N VAL A 119 -14.47 13.65 -13.19
CA VAL A 119 -15.07 14.75 -12.42
C VAL A 119 -14.76 16.10 -13.08
N THR A 120 -13.51 16.34 -13.50
CA THR A 120 -13.13 17.59 -14.18
C THR A 120 -13.89 17.80 -15.48
N VAL A 121 -14.05 16.77 -16.32
CA VAL A 121 -14.81 16.86 -17.57
C VAL A 121 -16.27 17.23 -17.30
N VAL A 122 -16.90 16.60 -16.30
CA VAL A 122 -18.28 16.90 -15.91
C VAL A 122 -18.45 18.35 -15.44
N VAL A 123 -17.50 18.88 -14.66
CA VAL A 123 -17.51 20.27 -14.20
C VAL A 123 -17.32 21.25 -15.35
N LEU A 124 -16.32 21.03 -16.22
CA LEU A 124 -16.06 21.91 -17.36
C LEU A 124 -17.24 21.95 -18.33
N PHE A 125 -17.83 20.78 -18.62
CA PHE A 125 -19.02 20.69 -19.45
C PHE A 125 -20.21 21.45 -18.84
N SER A 126 -20.37 21.36 -17.51
CA SER A 126 -21.40 22.11 -16.78
C SER A 126 -21.18 23.62 -16.83
N LEU A 127 -19.93 24.09 -16.73
CA LEU A 127 -19.60 25.52 -16.83
C LEU A 127 -19.85 26.07 -18.25
N ILE A 128 -19.50 25.30 -19.28
CA ILE A 128 -19.75 25.67 -20.68
C ILE A 128 -21.26 25.84 -20.92
N LEU A 129 -22.09 24.88 -20.48
CA LEU A 129 -23.54 24.96 -20.59
C LEU A 129 -24.13 26.16 -19.83
N SER A 130 -23.59 26.50 -18.66
CA SER A 130 -24.00 27.68 -17.89
C SER A 130 -23.71 28.99 -18.63
N ILE A 131 -22.52 29.13 -19.23
CA ILE A 131 -22.16 30.31 -20.05
C ILE A 131 -23.07 30.42 -21.28
N PHE A 132 -23.33 29.29 -21.97
CA PHE A 132 -24.25 29.28 -23.11
C PHE A 132 -25.66 29.71 -22.72
N ARG A 133 -26.19 29.21 -21.61
CA ARG A 133 -27.50 29.64 -21.09
C ARG A 133 -27.53 31.12 -20.75
N SER A 134 -26.48 31.66 -20.13
CA SER A 134 -26.40 33.09 -19.79
C SER A 134 -26.52 33.99 -21.03
N LYS A 135 -25.95 33.55 -22.16
CA LYS A 135 -25.98 34.29 -23.42
C LYS A 135 -27.27 34.07 -24.23
N TYR A 136 -27.92 32.91 -24.10
CA TYR A 136 -29.16 32.57 -24.81
C TYR A 136 -30.33 32.40 -23.84
N GLN A 137 -31.06 33.50 -23.64
CA GLN A 137 -32.26 33.56 -22.80
C GLN A 137 -33.39 32.71 -23.42
N GLY A 138 -33.38 31.42 -23.11
CA GLY A 138 -34.31 30.43 -23.68
C GLY A 138 -33.76 29.00 -23.75
N TYR A 139 -32.47 28.78 -23.44
CA TYR A 139 -31.87 27.44 -23.50
C TYR A 139 -32.28 26.56 -22.29
N PRO A 140 -33.04 25.47 -22.50
CA PRO A 140 -33.71 24.74 -21.40
C PRO A 140 -32.80 23.76 -20.66
N TYR A 141 -31.66 23.35 -21.22
CA TYR A 141 -30.82 22.29 -20.65
C TYR A 141 -29.78 22.82 -19.66
N SER A 142 -29.63 22.13 -18.52
CA SER A 142 -28.59 22.35 -17.50
C SER A 142 -28.19 20.99 -16.94
N PHE A 143 -26.88 20.77 -16.78
CA PHE A 143 -26.35 19.46 -16.36
C PHE A 143 -26.22 19.37 -14.83
N LEU A 144 -25.51 20.31 -14.18
CA LEU A 144 -25.32 20.34 -12.72
C LEU A 144 -25.45 21.74 -12.10
N ILE A 145 -25.03 22.80 -12.80
CA ILE A 145 -25.08 24.19 -12.32
C ILE A 145 -26.15 24.91 -13.12
N LYS A 146 -27.04 25.63 -12.41
CA LYS A 146 -28.20 26.31 -13.01
C LYS A 146 -27.82 27.66 -13.59
#